data_AF-A0A6P0N3N2-F1
#
_entry.id   AF-A0A6P0N3N2-F1
#
_cell.length_a   1.000
_cell.length_b   1.000
_cell.length_c   1.000
_cell.angle_alpha   90.00
_cell.angle_beta   90.00
_cell.angle_gamma   90.00
#
_symmetry.space_group_name_H-M   'P 1'
#
loop_
_entity.id
_entity.type
_entity.pdbx_description
1 polymer ?
#
loop_
_entity_poly.entity_id
_entity_poly.type
_entity_poly.pdbx_seq_one_letter_code
_entity_poly.pdbx_strand_id
1 'polypeptide(L)'
;MSNLVTRLAKMPSDQKRATLASLPTHLAKAAKAERLQSLLTNFYFIKAKVSELDPQQLIEDYDLAWLPTVQISEEPKETLKLIQGAIRLSANVINEDKTQLAGQLLGRLLYFKLPEIQRMLKQIEQWRELPWLRPLESIYKVKIKKVSDRQK
;
A
#
# COMPACT_ATOMS: atom_id res chain seq x y z
N MET A 1 0.39 2.76 -15.80
CA MET A 1 -0.78 2.81 -14.89
C MET A 1 -1.41 4.21 -14.75
N SER A 2 -1.07 5.17 -15.62
CA SER A 2 -1.67 6.52 -15.73
C SER A 2 -3.19 6.54 -15.96
N ASN A 3 -3.78 5.40 -16.31
CA ASN A 3 -5.20 5.29 -16.65
C ASN A 3 -6.13 5.30 -15.40
N LEU A 4 -5.74 4.64 -14.30
CA LEU A 4 -6.62 4.54 -13.12
C LEU A 4 -6.88 5.89 -12.45
N VAL A 5 -5.82 6.67 -12.19
CA VAL A 5 -5.94 8.01 -11.60
C VAL A 5 -6.75 8.94 -12.49
N THR A 6 -6.47 8.94 -13.79
CA THR A 6 -7.19 9.77 -14.77
C THR A 6 -8.67 9.39 -14.84
N ARG A 7 -9.02 8.11 -14.74
CA ARG A 7 -10.42 7.66 -14.69
C ARG A 7 -11.11 8.07 -13.40
N LEU A 8 -10.46 7.87 -12.25
CA LEU A 8 -11.01 8.26 -10.94
C LEU A 8 -11.23 9.78 -10.83
N ALA A 9 -10.37 10.59 -11.44
CA ALA A 9 -10.50 12.05 -11.44
C ALA A 9 -11.69 12.55 -12.29
N LYS A 10 -12.12 11.77 -13.29
CA LYS A 10 -13.26 12.11 -14.17
C LYS A 10 -14.62 11.61 -13.65
N MET A 11 -14.63 10.81 -12.59
CA MET A 11 -15.86 10.24 -12.03
C MET A 11 -16.54 11.24 -11.07
N PRO A 12 -17.89 11.29 -11.05
CA PRO A 12 -18.63 11.92 -9.96
C PRO A 12 -18.22 11.31 -8.60
N SER A 13 -18.26 12.11 -7.53
CA SER A 13 -17.78 11.72 -6.20
C SER A 13 -18.38 10.40 -5.69
N ASP A 14 -19.69 10.19 -5.85
CA ASP A 14 -20.35 8.98 -5.39
C ASP A 14 -19.90 7.74 -6.17
N GLN A 15 -19.78 7.87 -7.49
CA GLN A 15 -19.29 6.79 -8.36
C GLN A 15 -17.82 6.47 -8.07
N LYS A 16 -17.00 7.48 -7.79
CA LYS A 16 -15.60 7.31 -7.40
C LYS A 16 -15.49 6.53 -6.10
N ARG A 17 -16.25 6.90 -5.05
CA ARG A 17 -16.30 6.18 -3.77
C ARG A 17 -16.74 4.74 -3.94
N ALA A 18 -17.84 4.51 -4.67
CA ALA A 18 -18.35 3.17 -4.93
C ALA A 18 -17.33 2.29 -5.67
N THR A 19 -16.63 2.86 -6.65
CA THR A 19 -15.57 2.17 -7.39
C THR A 19 -14.39 1.81 -6.49
N LEU A 20 -13.91 2.75 -5.66
CA LEU A 20 -12.82 2.51 -4.71
C LEU A 20 -13.17 1.47 -3.64
N ALA A 21 -14.43 1.45 -3.18
CA ALA A 21 -14.90 0.49 -2.19
C ALA A 21 -14.98 -0.93 -2.78
N SER A 22 -15.53 -1.09 -3.99
CA SER A 22 -15.88 -2.41 -4.54
C SER A 22 -14.79 -3.07 -5.40
N LEU A 23 -13.88 -2.29 -5.99
CA LEU A 23 -12.90 -2.81 -6.95
C LEU A 23 -12.01 -3.94 -6.39
N PRO A 24 -11.43 -3.84 -5.18
CA PRO A 24 -10.64 -4.92 -4.59
C PRO A 24 -11.44 -6.21 -4.40
N THR A 25 -12.66 -6.11 -3.86
CA THR A 25 -13.58 -7.24 -3.70
C THR A 25 -13.93 -7.89 -5.04
N HIS A 26 -14.18 -7.09 -6.09
CA HIS A 26 -14.44 -7.63 -7.43
C HIS A 26 -13.24 -8.39 -7.99
N LEU A 27 -12.01 -7.90 -7.79
CA LEU A 27 -10.80 -8.59 -8.25
C LEU A 27 -10.58 -9.89 -7.48
N ALA A 28 -10.79 -9.88 -6.16
CA ALA A 28 -10.68 -11.07 -5.31
C ALA A 28 -11.72 -12.14 -5.70
N LYS A 29 -13.00 -11.76 -5.85
CA LYS A 29 -14.08 -12.67 -6.28
C LYS A 29 -13.85 -13.26 -7.67
N ALA A 30 -13.23 -12.49 -8.57
CA ALA A 30 -12.88 -12.95 -9.91
C ALA A 30 -11.56 -13.74 -9.97
N ALA A 31 -10.95 -14.09 -8.82
CA ALA A 31 -9.65 -14.77 -8.71
C ALA A 31 -8.51 -14.07 -9.48
N LYS A 32 -8.59 -12.74 -9.65
CA LYS A 32 -7.59 -11.94 -10.39
C LYS A 32 -6.45 -11.51 -9.47
N ALA A 33 -5.73 -12.48 -8.93
CA ALA A 33 -4.69 -12.28 -7.90
C ALA A 33 -3.62 -11.25 -8.30
N GLU A 34 -3.06 -11.36 -9.52
CA GLU A 34 -2.04 -10.42 -10.01
C GLU A 34 -2.55 -8.98 -10.10
N ARG A 35 -3.82 -8.81 -10.52
CA ARG A 35 -4.43 -7.47 -10.61
C ARG A 35 -4.73 -6.91 -9.22
N LEU A 36 -5.16 -7.74 -8.29
CA LEU A 36 -5.37 -7.33 -6.90
C LEU A 36 -4.02 -6.90 -6.28
N GLN A 37 -2.97 -7.70 -6.46
CA GLN A 37 -1.62 -7.37 -6.01
C GLN A 37 -1.12 -6.06 -6.63
N SER A 38 -1.30 -5.86 -7.94
CA SER A 38 -0.90 -4.63 -8.63
C SER A 38 -1.69 -3.42 -8.15
N LEU A 39 -2.95 -3.60 -7.75
CA LEU A 39 -3.80 -2.55 -7.20
C LEU A 39 -3.34 -2.16 -5.79
N LEU A 40 -3.10 -3.15 -4.92
CA LEU A 40 -2.69 -2.98 -3.53
C LEU A 40 -1.21 -2.60 -3.35
N THR A 41 -0.43 -2.54 -4.43
CA THR A 41 0.94 -2.00 -4.43
C THR A 41 1.03 -0.64 -5.14
N ASN A 42 -0.09 -0.11 -5.62
CA ASN A 42 -0.14 1.17 -6.31
C ASN A 42 -0.47 2.30 -5.32
N PHE A 43 0.50 3.18 -5.09
CA PHE A 43 0.35 4.29 -4.15
C PHE A 43 -0.82 5.22 -4.50
N TYR A 44 -1.08 5.47 -5.80
CA TYR A 44 -2.16 6.36 -6.19
C TYR A 44 -3.55 5.77 -5.91
N PHE A 45 -3.71 4.44 -5.99
CA PHE A 45 -4.93 3.77 -5.54
C PHE A 45 -5.09 3.89 -4.02
N ILE A 46 -4.03 3.55 -3.27
CA ILE A 46 -4.00 3.63 -1.80
C ILE A 46 -4.37 5.05 -1.34
N LYS A 47 -3.74 6.07 -1.92
CA LYS A 47 -4.02 7.49 -1.63
C LYS A 47 -5.46 7.86 -1.98
N ALA A 48 -5.95 7.47 -3.16
CA ALA A 48 -7.31 7.76 -3.56
C ALA A 48 -8.34 7.13 -2.61
N LYS A 49 -8.11 5.88 -2.20
CA LYS A 49 -8.98 5.18 -1.24
C LYS A 49 -8.99 5.86 0.12
N VAL A 50 -7.82 6.10 0.71
CA VAL A 50 -7.71 6.80 2.01
C VAL A 50 -8.30 8.21 1.98
N SER A 51 -8.15 8.93 0.86
CA SER A 51 -8.70 10.28 0.73
C SER A 51 -10.23 10.29 0.79
N GLU A 52 -10.87 9.33 0.10
CA GLU A 52 -12.32 9.27 -0.10
C GLU A 52 -13.06 8.41 0.93
N LEU A 53 -12.37 7.46 1.56
CA LEU A 53 -12.93 6.42 2.44
C LEU A 53 -12.12 6.33 3.74
N ASP A 54 -12.56 5.44 4.63
CA ASP A 54 -11.88 5.17 5.89
C ASP A 54 -10.63 4.28 5.67
N PRO A 55 -9.48 4.56 6.32
CA PRO A 55 -8.29 3.70 6.25
C PRO A 55 -8.54 2.22 6.60
N GLN A 56 -9.53 1.94 7.45
CA GLN A 56 -9.95 0.59 7.79
C GLN A 56 -10.44 -0.20 6.57
N GLN A 57 -11.16 0.43 5.66
CA GLN A 57 -11.60 -0.21 4.41
C GLN A 57 -10.42 -0.59 3.52
N LEU A 58 -9.32 0.17 3.57
CA LEU A 58 -8.10 -0.22 2.87
C LEU A 58 -7.44 -1.44 3.53
N ILE A 59 -7.41 -1.50 4.85
CA ILE A 59 -6.87 -2.65 5.59
C ILE A 59 -7.62 -3.94 5.23
N GLU A 60 -8.95 -3.86 5.15
CA GLU A 60 -9.83 -4.96 4.74
C GLU A 60 -9.55 -5.43 3.31
N ASP A 61 -9.18 -4.52 2.39
CA ASP A 61 -8.79 -4.92 1.04
C ASP A 61 -7.54 -5.81 1.02
N TYR A 62 -6.58 -5.57 1.94
CA TYR A 62 -5.40 -6.43 2.06
C TYR A 62 -5.75 -7.80 2.63
N ASP A 63 -6.77 -7.90 3.49
CA ASP A 63 -7.21 -9.19 4.02
C ASP A 63 -7.78 -10.09 2.90
N LEU A 64 -8.27 -9.50 1.79
CA LEU A 64 -8.68 -10.25 0.60
C LEU A 64 -7.53 -11.05 -0.05
N ALA A 65 -6.28 -10.63 0.13
CA ALA A 65 -5.11 -11.34 -0.38
C ALA A 65 -4.88 -12.69 0.32
N TRP A 66 -5.50 -12.89 1.49
CA TRP A 66 -5.37 -14.09 2.33
C TRP A 66 -6.52 -15.07 2.13
N LEU A 67 -7.50 -14.74 1.27
CA LEU A 67 -8.59 -15.64 0.95
C LEU A 67 -8.07 -16.86 0.17
N PRO A 68 -8.54 -18.10 0.46
CA PRO A 68 -8.10 -19.31 -0.23
C PRO A 68 -8.32 -19.27 -1.76
N THR A 69 -9.30 -18.49 -2.21
CA THR A 69 -9.63 -18.31 -3.63
C THR A 69 -8.64 -17.41 -4.37
N VAL A 70 -7.79 -16.67 -3.65
CA VAL A 70 -6.82 -15.72 -4.20
C VAL A 70 -5.42 -16.32 -4.12
N GLN A 71 -4.93 -16.82 -5.26
CA GLN A 71 -3.62 -17.45 -5.35
C GLN A 71 -2.54 -16.42 -5.67
N ILE A 72 -1.89 -15.90 -4.63
CA ILE A 72 -0.72 -15.03 -4.76
C ILE A 72 0.52 -15.84 -4.41
N SER A 73 1.62 -15.65 -5.14
CA SER A 73 2.92 -16.25 -4.83
C SER A 73 3.53 -15.67 -3.54
N GLU A 74 4.45 -16.40 -2.91
CA GLU A 74 4.97 -16.03 -1.59
C GLU A 74 5.69 -14.66 -1.56
N GLU A 75 6.45 -14.32 -2.59
CA GLU A 75 7.16 -13.03 -2.67
C GLU A 75 6.21 -11.80 -2.66
N PRO A 76 5.16 -11.72 -3.51
CA PRO A 76 4.18 -10.65 -3.40
C PRO A 76 3.35 -10.69 -2.13
N LYS A 77 3.11 -11.86 -1.51
CA LYS A 77 2.42 -11.92 -0.21
C LYS A 77 3.20 -11.19 0.87
N GLU A 78 4.51 -11.38 0.95
CA GLU A 78 5.34 -10.68 1.94
C GLU A 78 5.30 -9.15 1.72
N THR A 79 5.33 -8.72 0.46
CA THR A 79 5.16 -7.29 0.12
C THR A 79 3.83 -6.75 0.64
N LEU A 80 2.72 -7.43 0.34
CA LEU A 80 1.38 -7.00 0.75
C LEU A 80 1.25 -6.96 2.28
N LYS A 81 1.83 -7.94 2.98
CA LYS A 81 1.87 -8.01 4.44
C LYS A 81 2.62 -6.82 5.05
N LEU A 82 3.78 -6.47 4.50
CA LEU A 82 4.57 -5.32 4.98
C LEU A 82 3.83 -4.00 4.77
N ILE A 83 3.20 -3.80 3.61
CA ILE A 83 2.41 -2.60 3.34
C ILE A 83 1.18 -2.53 4.26
N GLN A 84 0.44 -3.64 4.41
CA GLN A 84 -0.69 -3.73 5.34
C GLN A 84 -0.26 -3.40 6.78
N GLY A 85 0.87 -3.95 7.23
CA GLY A 85 1.43 -3.65 8.55
C GLY A 85 1.76 -2.18 8.73
N ALA A 86 2.37 -1.54 7.72
CA ALA A 86 2.65 -0.10 7.76
C ALA A 86 1.38 0.75 7.83
N ILE A 87 0.33 0.38 7.08
CA ILE A 87 -0.98 1.05 7.12
C ILE A 87 -1.62 0.88 8.50
N ARG A 88 -1.66 -0.34 9.04
CA ARG A 88 -2.23 -0.62 10.38
C ARG A 88 -1.54 0.19 11.47
N LEU A 89 -0.20 0.24 11.47
CA LEU A 89 0.58 1.04 12.43
C LEU A 89 0.39 2.55 12.28
N SER A 90 -0.15 3.00 11.15
CA SER A 90 -0.36 4.41 10.83
C SER A 90 -1.83 4.81 10.83
N ALA A 91 -2.75 3.87 11.07
CA ALA A 91 -4.18 4.06 10.86
C ALA A 91 -4.73 5.24 11.65
N ASN A 92 -4.39 5.34 12.94
CA ASN A 92 -4.84 6.45 13.79
C ASN A 92 -4.37 7.80 13.25
N VAL A 93 -3.08 7.91 12.90
CA VAL A 93 -2.49 9.15 12.37
C VAL A 93 -3.10 9.53 11.02
N ILE A 94 -3.32 8.55 10.14
CA ILE A 94 -3.94 8.77 8.83
C ILE A 94 -5.42 9.15 8.97
N ASN A 95 -6.11 8.63 9.98
CA ASN A 95 -7.51 8.94 10.23
C ASN A 95 -7.69 10.37 10.75
N GLU A 96 -6.77 10.83 11.59
CA GLU A 96 -6.72 12.23 12.05
C GLU A 96 -6.30 13.18 10.92
N ASP A 97 -5.25 12.83 10.18
CA ASP A 97 -4.73 13.62 9.06
C ASP A 97 -4.33 12.72 7.88
N LYS A 98 -5.23 12.66 6.89
CA LYS A 98 -5.05 11.86 5.66
C LYS A 98 -3.83 12.30 4.84
N THR A 99 -3.33 13.52 5.01
CA THR A 99 -2.14 14.02 4.30
C THR A 99 -0.85 13.36 4.80
N GLN A 100 -0.86 12.78 6.01
CA GLN A 100 0.29 12.09 6.60
C GLN A 100 0.59 10.73 5.94
N LEU A 101 -0.31 10.21 5.10
CA LEU A 101 -0.19 8.89 4.47
C LEU A 101 1.18 8.68 3.79
N ALA A 102 1.64 9.66 3.01
CA ALA A 102 2.91 9.58 2.29
C ALA A 102 4.11 9.46 3.25
N GLY A 103 4.17 10.34 4.26
CA GLY A 103 5.25 10.35 5.26
C GLY A 103 5.28 9.08 6.09
N GLN A 104 4.11 8.60 6.52
CA GLN A 104 3.97 7.38 7.32
C GLN A 104 4.41 6.13 6.54
N LEU A 105 3.94 5.97 5.29
CA LEU A 105 4.34 4.83 4.46
C LEU A 105 5.83 4.90 4.11
N LEU A 106 6.35 6.08 3.76
CA LEU A 106 7.77 6.22 3.44
C LEU A 106 8.63 5.86 4.65
N GLY A 107 8.38 6.46 5.81
CA GLY A 107 9.19 6.22 7.02
C GLY A 107 9.20 4.76 7.47
N ARG A 108 8.07 4.05 7.33
CA ARG A 108 7.94 2.65 7.75
C ARG A 108 8.48 1.66 6.74
N LEU A 109 8.45 1.99 5.45
CA LEU A 109 8.80 1.05 4.38
C LEU A 109 10.17 1.29 3.75
N LEU A 110 10.83 2.42 4.03
CA LEU A 110 12.11 2.82 3.42
C LEU A 110 13.22 1.75 3.49
N TYR A 111 13.22 0.95 4.56
CA TYR A 111 14.25 -0.07 4.79
C TYR A 111 14.11 -1.31 3.89
N PHE A 112 12.90 -1.66 3.44
CA PHE A 112 12.66 -2.90 2.70
C PHE A 112 13.10 -2.79 1.25
N LYS A 113 13.87 -3.77 0.76
CA LYS A 113 14.44 -3.79 -0.60
C LYS A 113 13.60 -4.53 -1.63
N LEU A 114 12.37 -4.93 -1.28
CA LEU A 114 11.46 -5.60 -2.20
C LEU A 114 11.12 -4.69 -3.40
N PRO A 115 11.17 -5.18 -4.66
CA PRO A 115 10.98 -4.35 -5.85
C PRO A 115 9.65 -3.58 -5.87
N GLU A 116 8.56 -4.21 -5.44
CA GLU A 116 7.21 -3.64 -5.34
C GLU A 116 7.18 -2.48 -4.35
N ILE A 117 7.79 -2.65 -3.17
CA ILE A 117 7.89 -1.59 -2.16
C ILE A 117 8.71 -0.43 -2.72
N GLN A 118 9.87 -0.70 -3.33
CA GLN A 118 10.71 0.34 -3.90
C GLN A 118 10.01 1.09 -5.05
N ARG A 119 9.22 0.39 -5.87
CA ARG A 119 8.37 1.02 -6.89
C ARG A 119 7.31 1.92 -6.26
N MET A 120 6.64 1.45 -5.20
CA MET A 120 5.64 2.24 -4.48
C MET A 120 6.27 3.48 -3.81
N LEU A 121 7.43 3.34 -3.17
CA LEU A 121 8.16 4.46 -2.56
C LEU A 121 8.54 5.52 -3.59
N LYS A 122 8.98 5.13 -4.79
CA LYS A 122 9.22 6.08 -5.90
C LYS A 122 7.96 6.83 -6.31
N GLN A 123 6.78 6.18 -6.28
CA GLN A 123 5.51 6.87 -6.53
C GLN A 123 5.20 7.89 -5.43
N ILE A 124 5.51 7.56 -4.17
CA ILE A 124 5.35 8.47 -3.03
C ILE A 124 6.28 9.70 -3.18
N GLU A 125 7.55 9.50 -3.55
CA GLU A 125 8.49 10.60 -3.74
C GLU A 125 8.12 11.54 -4.90
N GLN A 126 7.44 11.02 -5.92
CA GLN A 126 6.94 11.79 -7.04
C GLN A 126 5.66 12.57 -6.71
N TRP A 127 4.98 12.20 -5.62
CA TRP A 127 3.77 12.89 -5.19
C TRP A 127 4.13 14.24 -4.57
N ARG A 128 3.61 15.31 -5.18
CA ARG A 128 3.87 16.72 -4.82
C ARG A 128 2.60 17.54 -4.63
N GLU A 129 1.47 16.90 -4.37
CA GLU A 129 0.19 17.62 -4.27
C GLU A 129 0.12 18.51 -3.02
N LEU A 130 0.81 18.14 -1.94
CA LEU A 130 0.85 18.91 -0.69
C LEU A 130 2.27 18.89 -0.10
N PRO A 131 2.67 19.89 0.71
CA PRO A 131 3.86 19.81 1.53
C PRO A 131 3.73 18.69 2.58
N TRP A 132 4.78 17.89 2.77
CA TRP A 132 4.81 16.83 3.77
C TRP A 132 6.22 16.64 4.33
N LEU A 133 6.31 16.13 5.55
CA LEU A 133 7.58 15.74 6.14
C LEU A 133 8.09 14.49 5.44
N ARG A 134 9.24 14.59 4.76
CA ARG A 134 9.90 13.47 4.08
C ARG A 134 11.02 12.90 4.95
N PRO A 135 10.85 11.70 5.53
CA PRO A 135 11.94 10.98 6.17
C PRO A 135 13.09 10.74 5.17
N LEU A 136 14.29 11.18 5.53
CA LEU A 136 15.52 10.89 4.75
C LEU A 136 16.19 9.59 5.19
N GLU A 137 16.02 9.22 6.46
CA GLU A 137 16.53 7.97 7.03
C GLU A 137 15.44 7.25 7.82
N SER A 138 15.53 5.92 7.86
CA SER A 138 14.72 5.09 8.76
C SER A 138 15.23 5.23 10.19
N ILE A 139 14.32 5.40 11.14
CA ILE A 139 14.63 5.39 12.58
C ILE A 139 15.10 4.01 13.09
N TYR A 140 14.84 2.93 12.34
CA TYR A 140 15.28 1.58 12.70
C TYR A 140 16.45 1.11 11.82
N LYS A 141 17.67 1.19 12.36
CA LYS A 141 18.82 0.42 11.86
C LYS A 141 18.76 -0.98 12.46
N VAL A 142 17.92 -1.88 11.92
CA VAL A 142 18.03 -3.30 12.28
C VAL A 142 19.34 -3.83 11.72
N LYS A 143 20.33 -4.01 12.60
CA LYS A 143 21.60 -4.65 12.30
C LYS A 143 21.31 -6.15 12.20
N ILE A 144 20.86 -6.63 11.04
CA ILE A 144 20.79 -8.07 10.78
C ILE A 144 22.24 -8.56 10.71
N LYS A 145 22.79 -9.01 11.85
CA LYS A 145 24.00 -9.81 11.85
C LYS A 145 23.67 -11.05 11.02
N LYS A 146 24.33 -11.22 9.88
CA LYS A 146 24.41 -12.53 9.23
C LYS A 146 24.93 -13.50 10.28
N VAL A 147 24.08 -14.41 10.73
CA VAL A 147 24.55 -15.64 11.38
C VAL A 147 25.03 -16.53 10.23
N SER A 148 26.29 -16.33 9.84
CA SER A 148 27.06 -17.34 9.12
C SER A 148 28.28 -17.62 9.97
N ASP A 149 28.63 -18.89 10.03
CA ASP A 149 29.78 -19.48 10.70
C ASP A 149 29.59 -19.77 12.18
N ARG A 150 28.89 -20.88 12.42
CA ARG A 150 29.38 -21.98 13.26
C ARG A 150 28.57 -23.24 12.93
N GLN A 151 28.97 -23.94 11.87
CA GLN A 151 28.90 -25.39 11.91
C GLN A 151 30.32 -25.91 12.13
N LYS A 152 30.38 -26.80 13.11
CA LYS A 152 31.53 -27.45 13.70
C LYS A 152 31.84 -28.71 12.90
#